data_AF-A0A8T4Q9N1-F1
#
_entry.id   AF-A0A8T4Q9N1-F1
#
_cell.length_a   1.000
_cell.length_b   1.000
_cell.length_c   1.000
_cell.angle_alpha   90.00
_cell.angle_beta   90.00
_cell.angle_gamma   90.00
#
_symmetry.space_group_name_H-M   'P 1'
#
loop_
_entity.id
_entity.type
_entity.pdbx_description
1 polymer ?
#
loop_
_entity_poly.entity_id
_entity_poly.type
_entity_poly.pdbx_seq_one_letter_code
_entity_poly.pdbx_strand_id
1 'polypeptide(L)'
;MQKKQTAKKRHNQKISKSYKPHFNVPLRQINMPQRNNVTFWMALVVLLVSNFTISIVLIPFLIILEKMPLYTLIFLIGIMFGSLFKLTLDSINNLEKKHQNIATFFIPALAIVNIAVITTLSNKMAELLELSIAHNPPIIGLTYALAFITPFIYKSILDKLNFLIYK
;
A
#
# COMPACT_ATOMS: atom_id res chain seq x y z
N MET A 1 -8.65 -64.43 19.43
CA MET A 1 -8.48 -63.62 18.19
C MET A 1 -7.47 -62.45 18.32
N GLN A 2 -6.53 -62.43 19.27
CA GLN A 2 -5.64 -61.27 19.52
C GLN A 2 -4.22 -61.34 18.91
N LYS A 3 -3.80 -62.46 18.30
CA LYS A 3 -2.40 -62.65 17.83
C LYS A 3 -2.06 -62.08 16.44
N LYS A 4 -3.03 -61.58 15.65
CA LYS A 4 -2.77 -61.09 14.28
C LYS A 4 -2.44 -59.60 14.15
N GLN A 5 -2.58 -58.78 15.20
CA GLN A 5 -2.34 -57.34 15.11
C GLN A 5 -0.89 -56.92 15.39
N THR A 6 -0.07 -57.78 15.99
CA THR A 6 1.31 -57.44 16.38
C THR A 6 2.33 -57.58 15.23
N ALA A 7 2.01 -58.30 14.15
CA ALA A 7 2.89 -58.44 12.99
C ALA A 7 2.90 -57.21 12.06
N LYS A 8 1.79 -56.45 12.00
CA LYS A 8 1.65 -55.31 11.07
C LYS A 8 2.40 -54.04 11.54
N LYS A 9 2.63 -53.88 12.86
CA LYS A 9 3.37 -52.73 13.42
C LYS A 9 4.87 -52.77 13.18
N ARG A 10 5.47 -53.96 13.00
CA ARG A 10 6.92 -54.09 12.79
C ARG A 10 7.36 -53.76 11.35
N HIS A 11 6.46 -53.84 10.37
CA HIS A 11 6.80 -53.56 8.98
C HIS A 11 6.87 -52.05 8.69
N ASN A 12 6.01 -51.24 9.31
CA ASN A 12 6.02 -49.78 9.10
C ASN A 12 7.15 -49.04 9.82
N GLN A 13 7.80 -49.66 10.81
CA GLN A 13 8.87 -49.02 11.58
C GLN A 13 10.26 -49.16 10.93
N LYS A 14 10.42 -50.02 9.91
CA LYS A 14 11.67 -50.15 9.15
C LYS A 14 11.78 -49.16 7.99
N ILE A 15 10.67 -48.60 7.51
CA ILE A 15 10.66 -47.69 6.35
C ILE A 15 11.00 -46.25 6.78
N SER A 16 10.80 -45.87 8.05
CA SER A 16 11.05 -44.51 8.53
C SER A 16 12.51 -44.19 8.90
N LYS A 17 13.44 -45.14 8.77
CA LYS A 17 14.86 -44.92 9.10
C LYS A 17 15.75 -44.59 7.89
N SER A 18 15.20 -44.58 6.68
CA SER A 18 16.00 -44.54 5.45
C SER A 18 15.78 -43.30 4.59
N TYR A 19 15.49 -42.14 5.17
CA TYR A 19 15.60 -40.87 4.45
C TYR A 19 15.94 -39.75 5.44
N LYS A 20 17.22 -39.62 5.77
CA LYS A 20 17.80 -38.34 6.17
C LYS A 20 18.37 -37.72 4.90
N PRO A 21 17.67 -36.78 4.24
CA PRO A 21 18.27 -36.06 3.14
C PRO A 21 19.46 -35.27 3.68
N HIS A 22 20.66 -35.81 3.49
CA HIS A 22 21.93 -35.09 3.66
C HIS A 22 22.08 -34.08 2.53
N PHE A 23 21.19 -33.10 2.48
CA PHE A 23 21.35 -31.94 1.60
C PHE A 23 22.21 -30.91 2.35
N ASN A 24 23.50 -31.23 2.48
CA ASN A 24 24.54 -30.25 2.80
C ASN A 24 24.82 -29.44 1.53
N VAL A 25 23.80 -28.75 1.00
CA VAL A 25 24.05 -27.76 -0.04
C VAL A 25 24.63 -26.57 0.70
N PRO A 26 25.89 -26.17 0.43
CA PRO A 26 26.39 -24.92 0.94
C PRO A 26 25.41 -23.86 0.44
N LEU A 27 24.69 -23.23 1.35
CA LEU A 27 23.86 -22.08 1.04
C LEU A 27 24.81 -21.07 0.43
N ARG A 28 24.85 -21.05 -0.91
CA ARG A 28 25.57 -20.05 -1.67
C ARG A 28 25.00 -18.75 -1.18
N GLN A 29 25.73 -18.06 -0.32
CA GLN A 29 25.39 -16.73 0.13
C GLN A 29 25.51 -15.89 -1.13
N ILE A 30 24.40 -15.80 -1.86
CA ILE A 30 24.27 -14.90 -2.98
C ILE A 30 24.33 -13.55 -2.31
N ASN A 31 25.52 -12.97 -2.26
CA ASN A 31 25.72 -11.56 -1.96
C ASN A 31 24.93 -10.83 -3.04
N MET A 32 23.65 -10.60 -2.76
CA MET A 32 22.82 -9.80 -3.63
C MET A 32 23.47 -8.41 -3.61
N PRO A 33 23.67 -7.81 -4.79
CA PRO A 33 24.28 -6.49 -4.89
C PRO A 33 23.54 -5.56 -3.93
N GLN A 34 24.28 -4.86 -3.07
CA GLN A 34 23.72 -3.84 -2.17
C GLN A 34 22.98 -2.84 -3.06
N ARG A 35 21.65 -2.99 -3.14
CA ARG A 35 20.85 -2.27 -4.12
C ARG A 35 20.72 -0.85 -3.60
N ASN A 36 21.36 0.06 -4.32
CA ASN A 36 21.60 1.44 -3.93
C ASN A 36 20.36 2.08 -3.27
N ASN A 37 20.52 2.54 -2.01
CA ASN A 37 19.56 3.37 -1.27
C ASN A 37 18.95 4.48 -2.14
N VAL A 38 19.70 4.96 -3.14
CA VAL A 38 19.27 5.95 -4.13
C VAL A 38 17.93 5.58 -4.80
N THR A 39 17.69 4.31 -5.14
CA THR A 39 16.44 3.90 -5.82
C THR A 39 15.23 4.09 -4.90
N PHE A 40 15.39 3.72 -3.62
CA PHE A 40 14.36 3.93 -2.60
C PHE A 40 14.04 5.41 -2.41
N TRP A 41 15.08 6.24 -2.23
CA TRP A 41 14.92 7.68 -2.05
C TRP A 41 14.32 8.36 -3.28
N MET A 42 14.73 7.97 -4.49
CA MET A 42 14.15 8.50 -5.73
C MET A 42 12.67 8.15 -5.86
N ALA A 43 12.29 6.90 -5.55
CA ALA A 43 10.88 6.52 -5.58
C ALA A 43 10.06 7.31 -4.54
N LEU A 44 10.61 7.55 -3.35
CA LEU A 44 9.99 8.37 -2.31
C LEU A 44 9.82 9.84 -2.74
N VAL A 45 10.81 10.41 -3.43
CA VAL A 45 10.72 11.75 -4.03
C VAL A 45 9.66 11.79 -5.13
N VAL A 46 9.61 10.78 -6.01
CA VAL A 46 8.58 10.68 -7.06
C VAL A 46 7.18 10.63 -6.47
N LEU A 47 6.99 9.87 -5.39
CA LEU A 47 5.73 9.83 -4.65
C LEU A 47 5.38 11.21 -4.07
N LEU A 48 6.34 11.89 -3.44
CA LEU A 48 6.14 13.22 -2.89
C LEU A 48 5.73 14.22 -3.98
N VAL A 49 6.46 14.28 -5.10
CA VAL A 49 6.17 15.19 -6.22
C VAL A 49 4.80 14.90 -6.82
N SER A 50 4.48 13.63 -7.05
CA SER A 50 3.17 13.22 -7.59
C SER A 50 2.04 13.70 -6.70
N ASN A 51 2.21 13.65 -5.39
CA ASN A 51 1.22 14.13 -4.43
C ASN A 51 0.92 15.63 -4.60
N PHE A 52 1.97 16.45 -4.73
CA PHE A 52 1.81 17.89 -4.95
C PHE A 52 1.20 18.21 -6.33
N THR A 53 1.58 17.46 -7.36
CA THR A 53 1.01 17.62 -8.70
C THR A 53 -0.50 17.41 -8.66
N ILE A 54 -1.00 16.41 -7.94
CA ILE A 54 -2.44 16.18 -7.77
C ILE A 54 -3.12 17.38 -7.12
N SER A 55 -2.54 17.92 -6.04
CA SER A 55 -3.11 19.06 -5.34
C SER A 55 -3.26 20.26 -6.28
N ILE A 56 -2.25 20.53 -7.10
CA ILE A 56 -2.27 21.62 -8.09
C ILE A 56 -3.33 21.36 -9.18
N VAL A 57 -3.38 20.14 -9.71
CA VAL A 57 -4.34 19.75 -10.75
C VAL A 57 -5.78 19.82 -10.24
N LEU A 58 -6.02 19.58 -8.94
CA LEU A 58 -7.37 19.63 -8.35
C LEU A 58 -7.95 21.05 -8.24
N ILE A 59 -7.10 22.08 -8.13
CA ILE A 59 -7.53 23.49 -7.92
C ILE A 59 -8.52 23.98 -8.98
N PRO A 60 -8.24 23.87 -10.30
CA PRO A 60 -9.20 24.34 -11.30
C PRO A 60 -10.55 23.63 -11.20
N PHE A 61 -10.56 22.34 -10.84
CA PHE A 61 -11.81 21.59 -10.67
C PHE A 61 -12.59 22.03 -9.43
N LEU A 62 -11.90 22.40 -8.34
CA LEU A 62 -12.52 22.96 -7.13
C LEU A 62 -13.28 24.27 -7.40
N ILE A 63 -12.82 25.04 -8.39
CA ILE A 63 -13.43 26.32 -8.76
C ILE A 63 -14.61 26.10 -9.71
N ILE A 64 -14.49 25.15 -10.64
CA ILE A 64 -15.45 24.98 -11.74
C ILE A 64 -16.62 24.05 -11.37
N LEU A 65 -16.38 22.99 -10.60
CA LEU A 65 -17.38 21.95 -10.35
C LEU A 65 -18.24 22.26 -9.12
N GLU A 66 -19.54 22.04 -9.26
CA GLU A 66 -20.47 22.07 -8.13
C GLU A 66 -20.34 20.84 -7.22
N LYS A 67 -21.00 20.90 -6.06
CA LYS A 67 -20.86 19.96 -4.93
C LYS A 67 -20.76 18.48 -5.34
N MET A 68 -21.83 17.90 -5.91
CA MET A 68 -21.87 16.46 -6.21
C MET A 68 -20.79 16.00 -7.21
N PRO A 69 -20.68 16.59 -8.41
CA PRO A 69 -19.67 16.14 -9.38
C PRO A 69 -18.24 16.33 -8.87
N LEU A 70 -17.99 17.37 -8.07
CA LEU A 70 -16.70 17.59 -7.42
C LEU A 70 -16.33 16.41 -6.50
N TYR A 71 -17.23 15.98 -5.61
CA TYR A 71 -16.95 14.85 -4.71
C TYR A 71 -16.72 13.54 -5.47
N THR A 72 -17.48 13.27 -6.53
CA THR A 72 -17.29 12.09 -7.38
C THR A 72 -15.92 12.12 -8.07
N LEU A 73 -15.53 13.28 -8.62
CA LEU A 73 -14.22 13.45 -9.25
C LEU A 73 -13.08 13.24 -8.24
N ILE A 74 -13.16 13.88 -7.07
CA ILE A 74 -12.15 13.73 -6.01
C ILE A 74 -12.03 12.28 -5.56
N PHE A 75 -13.16 11.59 -5.40
CA PHE A 75 -13.17 10.18 -5.03
C PHE A 75 -12.50 9.30 -6.09
N LEU A 76 -12.80 9.52 -7.37
CA LEU A 76 -12.21 8.76 -8.47
C LEU A 76 -10.70 9.01 -8.59
N ILE A 77 -10.27 10.27 -8.52
CA ILE A 77 -8.86 10.66 -8.49
C ILE A 77 -8.16 10.00 -7.28
N GLY A 78 -8.77 10.07 -6.10
CA GLY A 78 -8.24 9.45 -4.89
C GLY A 78 -7.98 7.95 -5.07
N ILE A 79 -8.95 7.20 -5.62
CA ILE A 79 -8.76 5.76 -5.90
C ILE A 79 -7.65 5.52 -6.92
N MET A 80 -7.62 6.28 -8.02
CA MET A 80 -6.60 6.11 -9.07
C MET A 80 -5.21 6.33 -8.51
N PHE A 81 -5.00 7.43 -7.78
CA PHE A 81 -3.71 7.74 -7.19
C PHE A 81 -3.36 6.82 -6.03
N GLY A 82 -4.31 6.45 -5.18
CA GLY A 82 -4.08 5.44 -4.14
C GLY A 82 -3.57 4.12 -4.72
N SER A 83 -4.12 3.73 -5.87
CA SER A 83 -3.71 2.51 -6.59
C SER A 83 -2.30 2.64 -7.17
N LEU A 84 -1.98 3.79 -7.79
CA LEU A 84 -0.64 4.08 -8.31
C LEU A 84 0.41 4.12 -7.19
N PHE A 85 0.10 4.76 -6.07
CA PHE A 85 0.97 4.80 -4.89
C PHE A 85 1.22 3.40 -4.35
N LYS A 86 0.16 2.62 -4.19
CA LYS A 86 0.26 1.24 -3.75
C LYS A 86 1.13 0.41 -4.68
N LEU A 87 0.98 0.50 -6.00
CA LEU A 87 1.83 -0.22 -6.96
C LEU A 87 3.30 0.20 -6.85
N THR A 88 3.53 1.51 -6.68
CA THR A 88 4.88 2.06 -6.49
C THR A 88 5.49 1.54 -5.19
N LEU A 89 4.73 1.52 -4.10
CA LEU A 89 5.16 1.00 -2.80
C LEU A 89 5.36 -0.50 -2.80
N ASP A 90 4.49 -1.27 -3.45
CA ASP A 90 4.66 -2.71 -3.63
C ASP A 90 5.95 -3.00 -4.42
N SER A 91 6.26 -2.17 -5.42
CA SER A 91 7.51 -2.24 -6.16
C SER A 91 8.72 -1.93 -5.28
N ILE A 92 8.64 -0.94 -4.39
CA ILE A 92 9.72 -0.60 -3.44
C ILE A 92 9.89 -1.70 -2.38
N ASN A 93 8.79 -2.20 -1.80
CA ASN A 93 8.80 -3.19 -0.73
C ASN A 93 9.36 -4.53 -1.19
N ASN A 94 9.13 -4.91 -2.45
CA ASN A 94 9.73 -6.11 -3.03
C ASN A 94 11.25 -5.99 -3.20
N LEU A 95 11.81 -4.77 -3.19
CA LEU A 95 13.24 -4.54 -3.35
C LEU A 95 14.00 -4.57 -2.03
N GLU A 96 13.38 -4.21 -0.90
CA GLU A 96 14.10 -4.06 0.36
C GLU A 96 13.25 -4.37 1.59
N LYS A 97 13.33 -5.60 2.08
CA LYS A 97 12.59 -6.07 3.27
C LYS A 97 12.93 -5.28 4.55
N LYS A 98 14.11 -4.65 4.61
CA LYS A 98 14.62 -3.98 5.82
C LYS A 98 13.95 -2.62 6.09
N HIS A 99 13.40 -1.96 5.07
CA HIS A 99 12.83 -0.60 5.19
C HIS A 99 11.29 -0.55 5.18
N GLN A 100 10.62 -1.69 5.33
CA GLN A 100 9.14 -1.78 5.33
C GLN A 100 8.46 -0.85 6.35
N ASN A 101 9.09 -0.58 7.49
CA ASN A 101 8.50 0.26 8.54
C ASN A 101 8.45 1.75 8.14
N ILE A 102 9.43 2.24 7.39
CA ILE A 102 9.49 3.65 6.96
C ILE A 102 8.35 3.94 5.98
N ALA A 103 8.14 3.06 5.01
CA ALA A 103 7.06 3.18 4.03
C ALA A 103 5.68 3.22 4.70
N THR A 104 5.48 2.43 5.75
CA THR A 104 4.21 2.35 6.49
C THR A 104 3.84 3.68 7.16
N PHE A 105 4.82 4.39 7.73
CA PHE A 105 4.58 5.69 8.37
C PHE A 105 4.53 6.85 7.37
N PHE A 106 5.26 6.72 6.26
CA PHE A 106 5.33 7.77 5.24
C PHE A 106 3.97 8.01 4.56
N ILE A 107 3.20 6.97 4.29
CA ILE A 107 1.87 7.06 3.63
C ILE A 107 0.87 7.94 4.41
N PRO A 108 0.59 7.68 5.70
CA PRO A 108 -0.34 8.52 6.47
C PRO A 108 0.19 9.95 6.65
N ALA A 109 1.50 10.13 6.82
CA ALA A 109 2.10 11.47 6.87
C ALA A 109 1.85 12.25 5.57
N LEU A 110 2.00 11.60 4.42
CA LEU A 110 1.75 12.19 3.11
C LEU A 110 0.28 12.58 2.90
N ALA A 111 -0.65 11.76 3.40
CA ALA A 111 -2.08 12.05 3.37
C ALA A 111 -2.42 13.28 4.21
N ILE A 112 -1.87 13.39 5.42
CA ILE A 112 -2.05 14.56 6.31
C ILE A 112 -1.52 15.82 5.64
N VAL A 113 -0.32 15.77 5.07
CA VAL A 113 0.27 16.90 4.34
C VAL A 113 -0.62 17.29 3.18
N ASN A 114 -1.16 16.33 2.42
CA ASN A 114 -2.04 16.65 1.29
C ASN A 114 -3.34 17.32 1.74
N ILE A 115 -3.96 16.85 2.81
CA ILE A 115 -5.14 17.51 3.41
C ILE A 115 -4.79 18.95 3.79
N ALA A 116 -3.67 19.17 4.48
CA ALA A 116 -3.24 20.52 4.89
C ALA A 116 -3.00 21.45 3.69
N VAL A 117 -2.34 20.95 2.63
CA VAL A 117 -2.08 21.70 1.40
C VAL A 117 -3.38 22.03 0.67
N ILE A 118 -4.24 21.04 0.41
CA ILE A 118 -5.52 21.23 -0.30
C ILE A 118 -6.40 22.22 0.45
N THR A 119 -6.55 22.07 1.77
CA THR A 119 -7.41 22.95 2.57
C THR A 119 -6.90 24.38 2.61
N THR A 120 -5.59 24.58 2.84
CA THR A 120 -4.99 25.92 2.90
C THR A 120 -5.06 26.61 1.54
N LEU A 121 -4.75 25.88 0.47
CA LEU A 121 -4.72 26.43 -0.88
C LEU A 121 -6.13 26.73 -1.40
N SER A 122 -7.10 25.84 -1.14
CA SER A 122 -8.51 26.06 -1.49
C SER A 122 -9.07 27.28 -0.78
N ASN A 123 -8.77 27.47 0.51
CA ASN A 123 -9.25 28.63 1.27
C ASN A 123 -8.66 29.94 0.73
N LYS A 124 -7.35 29.97 0.46
CA LYS A 124 -6.69 31.14 -0.13
C LYS A 124 -7.22 31.48 -1.51
N MET A 125 -7.51 30.48 -2.33
CA MET A 125 -8.08 30.70 -3.66
C MET A 125 -9.52 31.19 -3.59
N ALA A 126 -10.33 30.66 -2.67
CA ALA A 126 -11.69 31.14 -2.46
C ALA A 126 -11.72 32.61 -1.99
N GLU A 127 -10.81 32.97 -1.08
CA GLU A 127 -10.62 34.35 -0.62
C GLU A 127 -10.18 35.28 -1.76
N LEU A 128 -9.19 34.87 -2.56
CA LEU A 128 -8.64 35.68 -3.65
C LEU A 128 -9.63 35.89 -4.81
N LEU A 129 -10.58 34.97 -5.00
CA LEU A 129 -11.59 35.02 -6.05
C LEU A 129 -12.94 35.59 -5.57
N GLU A 130 -13.04 35.98 -4.29
CA GLU A 130 -14.28 36.45 -3.65
C GLU A 130 -15.48 35.51 -3.86
N LEU A 131 -15.22 34.21 -3.99
CA LEU A 131 -16.25 33.21 -4.27
C LEU A 131 -17.00 32.87 -2.99
N SER A 132 -18.34 33.04 -2.99
CA SER A 132 -19.20 32.59 -1.88
C SER A 132 -19.39 31.06 -1.84
N ILE A 133 -18.61 30.31 -2.62
CA ILE A 133 -18.73 28.86 -2.72
C ILE A 133 -18.09 28.26 -1.46
N ALA A 134 -18.93 28.06 -0.44
CA ALA A 134 -18.56 27.37 0.78
C ALA A 134 -18.48 25.85 0.52
N HIS A 135 -17.42 25.41 -0.15
CA HIS A 135 -16.99 24.03 -0.03
C HIS A 135 -16.39 23.85 1.36
N ASN A 136 -16.76 22.79 2.08
CA ASN A 136 -16.16 22.47 3.37
C ASN A 136 -14.82 21.77 3.13
N PRO A 137 -13.67 22.44 3.32
CA PRO A 137 -12.37 21.87 2.98
C PRO A 137 -12.07 20.55 3.73
N PRO A 138 -12.44 20.39 5.02
CA PRO A 138 -12.27 19.13 5.72
C PRO A 138 -13.00 17.95 5.07
N ILE A 139 -14.21 18.17 4.52
CA ILE A 139 -15.00 17.11 3.89
C ILE A 139 -14.31 16.65 2.61
N ILE A 140 -13.85 17.59 1.77
CA ILE A 140 -13.08 17.29 0.56
C ILE A 140 -11.81 16.49 0.90
N GLY A 141 -11.04 16.95 1.89
CA GLY A 141 -9.84 16.27 2.34
C GLY A 141 -10.13 14.86 2.85
N LEU A 142 -11.22 14.68 3.61
CA LEU A 142 -11.63 13.38 4.11
C LEU A 142 -12.08 12.44 2.98
N THR A 143 -12.88 12.93 2.03
CA THR A 143 -13.31 12.15 0.85
C THR A 143 -12.10 11.67 0.05
N TYR A 144 -11.14 12.56 -0.23
CA TYR A 144 -9.91 12.20 -0.90
C TYR A 144 -9.10 11.16 -0.12
N ALA A 145 -8.91 11.37 1.19
CA ALA A 145 -8.13 10.46 2.03
C ALA A 145 -8.75 9.06 2.10
N LEU A 146 -10.06 8.95 2.28
CA LEU A 146 -10.76 7.66 2.30
C LEU A 146 -10.64 6.94 0.94
N ALA A 147 -10.85 7.67 -0.16
CA ALA A 147 -10.68 7.14 -1.51
C ALA A 147 -9.26 6.65 -1.76
N PHE A 148 -8.25 7.43 -1.35
CA PHE A 148 -6.84 7.10 -1.48
C PHE A 148 -6.42 5.88 -0.66
N ILE A 149 -6.94 5.74 0.56
CA ILE A 149 -6.63 4.62 1.45
C ILE A 149 -7.32 3.32 1.00
N THR A 150 -8.46 3.40 0.31
CA THR A 150 -9.26 2.26 -0.15
C THR A 150 -8.45 1.13 -0.81
N PRO A 151 -7.59 1.37 -1.82
CA PRO A 151 -6.80 0.31 -2.46
C PRO A 151 -5.82 -0.41 -1.50
N PHE A 152 -5.35 0.26 -0.46
CA PHE A 152 -4.49 -0.34 0.56
C PHE A 152 -5.26 -1.29 1.47
N ILE A 153 -6.44 -0.86 1.94
CA ILE A 153 -7.34 -1.68 2.76
C ILE A 153 -7.79 -2.91 1.97
N TYR A 154 -8.20 -2.72 0.71
CA TYR A 154 -8.66 -3.79 -0.16
C TYR A 154 -7.63 -4.94 -0.27
N LYS A 155 -6.36 -4.61 -0.58
CA LYS A 155 -5.29 -5.62 -0.64
C LYS A 155 -5.07 -6.28 0.73
N SER A 156 -5.02 -5.49 1.79
CA SER A 156 -4.77 -6.01 3.14
C SER A 156 -5.83 -7.02 3.58
N ILE A 157 -7.09 -6.81 3.19
CA ILE A 157 -8.19 -7.76 3.44
C ILE A 157 -8.02 -9.02 2.58
N LEU A 158 -7.74 -8.86 1.28
CA LEU A 158 -7.57 -9.97 0.35
C LEU A 158 -6.43 -10.92 0.78
N ASP A 159 -5.29 -10.36 1.18
CA ASP A 159 -4.13 -11.13 1.64
C ASP A 159 -4.47 -11.94 2.91
N LYS A 160 -5.24 -11.36 3.83
CA LYS A 160 -5.71 -12.07 5.04
C LYS A 160 -6.68 -13.20 4.73
N LEU A 161 -7.60 -13.00 3.79
CA LEU A 161 -8.56 -14.03 3.38
C LEU A 161 -7.85 -15.22 2.72
N ASN A 162 -6.90 -14.95 1.83
CA ASN A 162 -6.09 -15.99 1.20
C ASN A 162 -5.31 -16.80 2.24
N PHE A 163 -4.71 -16.14 3.24
CA PHE A 163 -4.02 -16.83 4.32
C PHE A 163 -4.93 -17.77 5.13
N LEU A 164 -6.20 -17.40 5.35
CA LEU A 164 -7.17 -18.23 6.07
C LEU A 164 -7.65 -19.44 5.25
N ILE A 165 -7.74 -19.33 3.93
CA ILE A 165 -8.22 -20.41 3.05
C ILE A 165 -7.17 -21.51 2.86
N TYR A 166 -5.88 -21.16 2.85
CA TYR A 166 -4.78 -22.11 2.58
C TYR A 166 -4.22 -22.82 3.83
N LYS A 167 -4.80 -22.60 5.00
CA LYS A 167 -4.38 -23.20 6.28
C LYS A 167 -5.34 -24.30 6.71
#